data_AF-A0A818SD36-F1
#
_entry.id   AF-A0A818SD36-F1
#
_cell.length_a   1.000
_cell.length_b   1.000
_cell.length_c   1.000
_cell.angle_alpha   90.00
_cell.angle_beta   90.00
_cell.angle_gamma   90.00
#
_symmetry.space_group_name_H-M   'P 1'
#
loop_
_entity.id
_entity.type
_entity.pdbx_description
1 polymer ?
#
loop_
_entity_poly.entity_id
_entity_poly.type
_entity_poly.pdbx_seq_one_letter_code
_entity_poly.pdbx_strand_id
1 'polypeptide(L)'
;MLQLEKLTLSLRVCSRTSLIDGTHLLNDILSEMSHLHTFIFNIITQSTMMNEELLPTPDDVSRPLIQRGYNVGCYTDFCQMEMCQCHIYSLPFTMERMDTLSNKFPGGLFMTVCHLVTQHLFRPFEHDFFVRISHAFPLLNKLILMNKNEQEEKLTYQKNEHEQTSSIIEFSHLMILNFTISALDYAEQFLSDVITRLPCLNTLYIKYIDLVCVTQNFTNNAARANCSKLQHIIFDSPPTTYPENFYHYFPLLCSK
;
A
#
# COMPACT_ATOMS: atom_id res chain seq x y z
N MET A 1 28.24 -19.54 20.58
CA MET A 1 27.78 -18.27 19.97
C MET A 1 27.58 -18.52 18.50
N LEU A 2 26.42 -18.16 17.95
CA LEU A 2 26.11 -18.29 16.52
C LEU A 2 26.95 -17.27 15.73
N GLN A 3 27.81 -17.75 14.84
CA GLN A 3 28.60 -16.91 13.91
C GLN A 3 27.72 -16.50 12.72
N LEU A 4 26.67 -15.73 12.98
CA LEU A 4 25.76 -15.29 11.92
C LEU A 4 26.41 -14.16 11.12
N GLU A 5 26.81 -14.44 9.88
CA GLU A 5 27.46 -13.45 9.01
C GLU A 5 26.47 -12.61 8.19
N LYS A 6 25.28 -13.16 7.92
CA LYS A 6 24.24 -12.51 7.12
C LYS A 6 22.88 -12.67 7.76
N LEU A 7 22.12 -11.59 7.81
CA LEU A 7 20.76 -11.56 8.34
C LEU A 7 19.89 -10.72 7.40
N THR A 8 18.78 -11.31 6.98
CA THR A 8 17.68 -10.59 6.33
C THR A 8 16.48 -10.61 7.29
N LEU A 9 16.04 -9.44 7.74
CA LEU A 9 15.02 -9.30 8.76
C LEU A 9 13.85 -8.45 8.25
N SER A 10 12.67 -9.04 8.13
CA SER A 10 11.42 -8.29 7.96
C SER A 10 10.61 -8.38 9.24
N LEU A 11 10.34 -7.24 9.88
CA LEU A 11 9.68 -7.19 11.18
C LEU A 11 8.60 -6.12 11.20
N ARG A 12 7.41 -6.49 11.65
CA ARG A 12 6.33 -5.55 11.97
C ARG A 12 6.03 -5.68 13.46
N VAL A 13 6.11 -4.58 14.20
CA VAL A 13 5.79 -4.53 15.62
C VAL A 13 4.72 -3.49 15.88
N CYS A 14 3.71 -3.86 16.67
CA CYS A 14 2.61 -2.98 17.05
C CYS A 14 2.61 -2.74 18.57
N SER A 15 2.01 -1.63 19.01
CA SER A 15 1.69 -1.37 20.42
C SER A 15 2.92 -1.30 21.34
N ARG A 16 4.01 -0.68 20.86
CA ARG A 16 5.19 -0.36 21.68
C ARG A 16 5.06 1.02 22.32
N THR A 17 5.77 1.24 23.42
CA THR A 17 5.95 2.58 24.03
C THR A 17 7.05 3.40 23.35
N SER A 18 7.82 2.80 22.44
CA SER A 18 8.88 3.46 21.68
C SER A 18 9.03 2.90 20.26
N LEU A 19 9.53 3.73 19.35
CA LEU A 19 9.86 3.34 17.98
C LEU A 19 11.14 2.49 17.93
N ILE A 20 11.21 1.59 16.94
CA ILE A 20 12.48 0.96 16.56
C ILE A 20 13.18 1.88 15.57
N ASP A 21 14.17 2.62 16.05
CA ASP A 21 15.02 3.50 15.25
C ASP A 21 16.43 2.91 15.06
N GLY A 22 17.31 3.65 14.38
CA GLY A 22 18.68 3.23 14.16
C GLY A 22 19.48 3.04 15.45
N THR A 23 19.21 3.82 16.49
CA THR A 23 19.88 3.68 17.79
C THR A 23 19.50 2.36 18.46
N HIS A 24 18.22 2.02 18.46
CA HIS A 24 17.71 0.74 18.99
C HIS A 24 18.35 -0.44 18.25
N LEU A 25 18.38 -0.39 16.91
CA LEU A 25 18.99 -1.45 16.10
C LEU A 25 20.49 -1.61 16.35
N LEU A 26 21.21 -0.50 16.54
CA LEU A 26 22.64 -0.55 16.86
C LEU A 26 22.92 -1.15 18.24
N ASN A 27 22.19 -0.71 19.25
CA ASN A 27 22.47 -1.04 20.64
C ASN A 27 21.95 -2.42 21.06
N ASP A 28 20.85 -2.87 20.45
CA ASP A 28 20.16 -4.08 20.91
C ASP A 28 20.27 -5.26 19.94
N ILE A 29 20.67 -5.02 18.69
CA ILE A 29 20.87 -6.08 17.68
C ILE A 29 22.32 -6.13 17.21
N LEU A 30 22.83 -5.03 16.66
CA LEU A 30 24.12 -5.03 15.98
C LEU A 30 25.33 -5.04 16.92
N SER A 31 25.16 -4.65 18.19
CA SER A 31 26.16 -4.78 19.26
C SER A 31 26.43 -6.25 19.60
N GLU A 32 25.38 -7.07 19.65
CA GLU A 32 25.44 -8.48 20.02
C GLU A 32 25.84 -9.39 18.84
N MET A 33 25.74 -8.89 17.61
CA MET A 33 26.05 -9.62 16.38
C MET A 33 27.36 -9.14 15.73
N SER A 34 28.47 -9.27 16.45
CA SER A 34 29.80 -8.79 16.03
C SER A 34 30.33 -9.38 14.71
N HIS A 35 29.84 -10.56 14.31
CA HIS A 35 30.20 -11.23 13.06
C HIS A 35 29.25 -10.91 11.90
N LEU A 36 28.23 -10.07 12.10
CA LEU A 36 27.26 -9.76 11.06
C LEU A 36 27.83 -8.74 10.07
N HIS A 37 28.19 -9.23 8.88
CA HIS A 37 28.75 -8.42 7.79
C HIS A 37 27.67 -7.89 6.85
N THR A 38 26.55 -8.60 6.75
CA THR A 38 25.42 -8.19 5.91
C THR A 38 24.14 -8.18 6.73
N PHE A 39 23.57 -6.99 6.89
CA PHE A 39 22.27 -6.81 7.53
C PHE A 39 21.32 -6.11 6.57
N ILE A 40 20.34 -6.86 6.08
CA ILE A 40 19.25 -6.35 5.25
C ILE A 40 18.00 -6.35 6.11
N PHE A 41 17.29 -5.24 6.18
CA PHE A 41 16.14 -5.12 7.06
C PHE A 41 15.00 -4.31 6.45
N ASN A 42 13.79 -4.62 6.92
CA ASN A 42 12.54 -3.95 6.64
C ASN A 42 11.72 -3.95 7.94
N ILE A 43 11.77 -2.85 8.68
CA ILE A 43 11.23 -2.80 10.05
C ILE A 43 10.18 -1.71 10.15
N ILE A 44 8.99 -2.12 10.58
CA ILE A 44 7.84 -1.23 10.76
C ILE A 44 7.46 -1.29 12.23
N THR A 45 7.46 -0.14 12.89
CA THR A 45 6.86 0.03 14.21
C THR A 45 5.58 0.84 14.07
N GLN A 46 4.47 0.36 14.63
CA GLN A 46 3.16 0.99 14.50
C GLN A 46 2.43 1.11 15.83
N SER A 47 1.47 2.03 15.86
CA SER A 47 0.61 2.26 17.03
C SER A 47 1.43 2.48 18.29
N THR A 48 2.54 3.22 18.15
CA THR A 48 3.35 3.65 19.29
C THR A 48 2.75 4.92 19.85
N MET A 49 2.51 4.95 21.16
CA MET A 49 1.95 6.12 21.84
C MET A 49 3.08 7.13 22.09
N MET A 50 3.06 8.26 21.40
CA MET A 50 4.09 9.29 21.44
C MET A 50 3.49 10.65 21.07
N ASN A 51 3.91 11.71 21.77
CA ASN A 51 3.53 13.08 21.41
C ASN A 51 4.15 13.47 20.05
N GLU A 52 3.43 14.22 19.23
CA GLU A 52 3.92 14.68 17.91
C GLU A 52 5.25 15.43 18.03
N GLU A 53 5.39 16.28 19.05
CA GLU A 53 6.62 17.04 19.33
C GLU A 53 7.83 16.16 19.67
N LEU A 54 7.59 14.93 20.10
CA LEU A 54 8.63 13.95 20.44
C LEU A 54 8.89 12.96 19.30
N LEU A 55 8.16 13.06 18.18
CA LEU A 55 8.36 12.18 17.05
C LEU A 55 9.73 12.45 16.42
N PRO A 56 10.61 11.44 16.32
CA PRO A 56 11.90 11.63 15.69
C PRO A 56 11.74 11.95 14.20
N THR A 57 12.60 12.83 13.70
CA THR A 57 12.69 13.08 12.27
C THR A 57 13.28 11.86 11.56
N PRO A 58 13.06 11.70 10.24
CA PRO A 58 13.73 10.64 9.47
C PRO A 58 15.26 10.64 9.63
N ASP A 59 15.87 11.82 9.79
CA ASP A 59 17.30 11.93 10.05
C ASP A 59 17.69 11.37 11.42
N ASP A 60 16.90 11.65 12.46
CA ASP A 60 17.15 11.10 13.81
C ASP A 60 17.02 9.57 13.80
N VAL A 61 16.05 9.04 13.03
CA VAL A 61 15.84 7.59 12.89
C VAL A 61 17.00 6.91 12.17
N SER A 62 17.52 7.49 11.09
CA SER A 62 18.46 6.82 10.18
C SER A 62 19.94 7.12 10.46
N ARG A 63 20.27 8.31 11.00
CA ARG A 63 21.64 8.80 11.18
C ARG A 63 22.58 7.80 11.89
N PRO A 64 22.18 7.10 12.97
CA PRO A 64 23.09 6.17 13.63
C PRO A 64 23.55 5.04 12.71
N LEU A 65 22.63 4.49 11.90
CA LEU A 65 22.96 3.42 10.95
C LEU A 65 23.80 3.95 9.78
N ILE A 66 23.49 5.15 9.29
CA ILE A 66 24.28 5.81 8.24
C ILE A 66 25.72 6.03 8.69
N GLN A 67 25.93 6.49 9.93
CA GLN A 67 27.27 6.67 10.51
C GLN A 67 28.06 5.35 10.61
N ARG A 68 27.36 4.21 10.68
CA ARG A 68 27.95 2.87 10.67
C ARG A 68 28.14 2.30 9.26
N GLY A 69 27.86 3.09 8.21
CA GLY A 69 28.06 2.72 6.81
C GLY A 69 26.87 2.03 6.15
N TYR A 70 25.70 1.97 6.79
CA TYR A 70 24.49 1.43 6.16
C TYR A 70 23.82 2.47 5.26
N ASN A 71 23.28 2.01 4.13
CA ASN A 71 22.37 2.81 3.33
C ASN A 71 20.93 2.48 3.72
N VAL A 72 20.16 3.49 4.15
CA VAL A 72 18.89 3.32 4.85
C VAL A 72 17.87 4.31 4.30
N GLY A 73 16.68 3.79 3.98
CA GLY A 73 15.50 4.61 3.76
C GLY A 73 14.62 4.57 5.00
N CYS A 74 13.96 5.70 5.31
CA CYS A 74 13.00 5.71 6.39
C CYS A 74 11.97 6.83 6.24
N TYR A 75 10.88 6.70 6.99
CA TYR A 75 9.95 7.79 7.25
C TYR A 75 9.22 7.54 8.57
N THR A 76 8.78 8.62 9.19
CA THR A 76 7.90 8.61 10.35
C THR A 76 6.56 9.24 9.98
N ASP A 77 5.50 8.77 10.63
CA ASP A 77 4.14 9.24 10.38
C ASP A 77 3.42 9.43 11.71
N PHE A 78 3.01 10.67 11.99
CA PHE A 78 2.16 11.00 13.13
C PHE A 78 0.69 10.82 12.75
N CYS A 79 0.05 9.89 13.43
CA CYS A 79 -1.36 9.61 13.33
C CYS A 79 -2.13 10.31 14.47
N GLN A 80 -3.45 10.41 14.33
CA GLN A 80 -4.30 10.94 15.41
C GLN A 80 -4.23 10.06 16.67
N MET A 81 -4.65 10.61 17.81
CA MET A 81 -4.64 9.95 19.12
C MET A 81 -3.24 9.58 19.62
N GLU A 82 -2.23 10.41 19.35
CA GLU A 82 -0.84 10.21 19.78
C GLU A 82 -0.23 8.90 19.27
N MET A 83 -0.79 8.32 18.20
CA MET A 83 -0.21 7.14 17.59
C MET A 83 0.83 7.55 16.55
N CYS A 84 1.96 6.88 16.54
CA CYS A 84 2.95 7.07 15.49
C CYS A 84 3.34 5.75 14.82
N GLN A 85 3.85 5.90 13.61
CA GLN A 85 4.47 4.85 12.83
C GLN A 85 5.89 5.27 12.43
N CYS A 86 6.80 4.32 12.46
CA CYS A 86 8.13 4.43 11.86
C CYS A 86 8.33 3.26 10.91
N HIS A 87 8.86 3.55 9.72
CA HIS A 87 9.32 2.53 8.80
C HIS A 87 10.78 2.80 8.47
N ILE A 88 11.65 1.85 8.75
CA ILE A 88 13.10 1.92 8.49
C ILE A 88 13.51 0.67 7.72
N TYR A 89 14.25 0.83 6.62
CA TYR A 89 14.59 -0.28 5.72
C TYR A 89 15.93 -0.06 5.01
N SER A 90 16.57 -1.15 4.59
CA SER A 90 17.82 -1.11 3.85
C SER A 90 17.62 -0.67 2.40
N LEU A 91 18.62 0.04 1.87
CA LEU A 91 18.71 0.43 0.46
C LEU A 91 19.97 -0.18 -0.20
N PRO A 92 19.87 -0.68 -1.46
CA PRO A 92 18.64 -0.87 -2.23
C PRO A 92 17.72 -1.88 -1.54
N PHE A 93 16.40 -1.70 -1.69
CA PHE A 93 15.43 -2.63 -1.13
C PHE A 93 15.40 -3.91 -1.98
N THR A 94 15.53 -5.07 -1.35
CA THR A 94 15.66 -6.35 -2.06
C THR A 94 14.55 -7.36 -1.78
N MET A 95 13.59 -7.01 -0.92
CA MET A 95 12.49 -7.93 -0.59
C MET A 95 11.35 -7.81 -1.61
N GLU A 96 10.59 -8.88 -1.78
CA GLU A 96 9.45 -8.92 -2.70
C GLU A 96 8.17 -8.30 -2.13
N ARG A 97 8.11 -8.20 -0.79
CA ARG A 97 6.94 -7.72 -0.07
C ARG A 97 7.30 -6.47 0.73
N MET A 98 6.43 -5.47 0.65
CA MET A 98 6.45 -4.30 1.51
C MET A 98 5.09 -4.15 2.19
N ASP A 99 5.11 -4.10 3.51
CA ASP A 99 3.91 -4.06 4.33
C ASP A 99 3.64 -2.65 4.87
N THR A 100 2.37 -2.33 5.05
CA THR A 100 1.90 -1.21 5.87
C THR A 100 2.45 0.16 5.52
N LEU A 101 2.52 0.44 4.22
CA LEU A 101 2.95 1.72 3.68
C LEU A 101 1.86 2.78 3.94
N SER A 102 2.29 3.95 4.42
CA SER A 102 1.41 5.04 4.87
C SER A 102 1.52 6.28 3.97
N ASN A 103 0.70 7.29 4.23
CA ASN A 103 0.64 8.53 3.44
C ASN A 103 1.98 9.28 3.35
N LYS A 104 2.82 9.14 4.38
CA LYS A 104 4.15 9.77 4.47
C LYS A 104 5.24 9.04 3.69
N PHE A 105 4.89 7.99 2.94
CA PHE A 105 5.84 7.33 2.06
C PHE A 105 6.46 8.34 1.07
N PRO A 106 7.80 8.50 1.08
CA PRO A 106 8.47 9.54 0.31
C PRO A 106 8.60 9.22 -1.18
N GLY A 107 8.23 8.02 -1.62
CA GLY A 107 8.54 7.52 -2.96
C GLY A 107 9.89 6.79 -2.99
N GLY A 108 10.49 6.71 -4.19
CA GLY A 108 11.70 5.93 -4.47
C GLY A 108 11.45 4.93 -5.59
N LEU A 109 12.42 4.05 -5.87
CA LEU A 109 12.28 2.99 -6.88
C LEU A 109 12.55 1.63 -6.26
N PHE A 110 11.53 0.78 -6.23
CA PHE A 110 11.54 -0.52 -5.56
C PHE A 110 11.31 -1.64 -6.57
N MET A 111 12.37 -1.97 -7.32
CA MET A 111 12.30 -2.92 -8.44
C MET A 111 11.96 -4.36 -8.03
N THR A 112 12.18 -4.75 -6.78
CA THR A 112 11.91 -6.13 -6.32
C THR A 112 10.51 -6.31 -5.76
N VAL A 113 9.84 -5.23 -5.37
CA VAL A 113 8.56 -5.32 -4.66
C VAL A 113 7.44 -5.62 -5.63
N CYS A 114 6.87 -6.81 -5.51
CA CYS A 114 5.71 -7.25 -6.26
C CYS A 114 4.43 -7.31 -5.40
N HIS A 115 4.56 -7.32 -4.08
CA HIS A 115 3.43 -7.37 -3.14
C HIS A 115 3.46 -6.16 -2.19
N LEU A 116 2.45 -5.31 -2.26
CA LEU A 116 2.31 -4.13 -1.42
C LEU A 116 1.05 -4.19 -0.55
N VAL A 117 1.19 -3.87 0.72
CA VAL A 117 0.08 -3.56 1.61
C VAL A 117 0.18 -2.09 2.02
N THR A 118 -0.90 -1.35 1.82
CA THR A 118 -1.03 0.04 2.25
C THR A 118 -2.05 0.10 3.38
N GLN A 119 -1.76 0.86 4.42
CA GLN A 119 -2.66 1.01 5.55
C GLN A 119 -2.46 2.38 6.19
N HIS A 120 -3.55 3.08 6.43
CA HIS A 120 -3.56 4.28 7.25
C HIS A 120 -4.86 4.34 8.05
N LEU A 121 -4.75 4.54 9.37
CA LEU A 121 -5.91 4.43 10.26
C LEU A 121 -6.79 5.69 10.27
N PHE A 122 -6.19 6.88 10.15
CA PHE A 122 -6.87 8.15 10.45
C PHE A 122 -6.95 9.17 9.31
N ARG A 123 -6.32 8.88 8.17
CA ARG A 123 -6.27 9.79 7.03
C ARG A 123 -6.53 8.98 5.77
N PRO A 124 -7.26 9.51 4.80
CA PRO A 124 -7.44 8.86 3.50
C PRO A 124 -6.14 8.81 2.71
N PHE A 125 -6.10 7.94 1.70
CA PHE A 125 -5.07 7.95 0.67
C PHE A 125 -5.58 8.74 -0.54
N GLU A 126 -4.96 9.87 -0.86
CA GLU A 126 -5.42 10.68 -1.99
C GLU A 126 -4.87 10.19 -3.34
N HIS A 127 -5.38 10.74 -4.44
CA HIS A 127 -4.98 10.35 -5.80
C HIS A 127 -3.45 10.37 -5.99
N ASP A 128 -2.79 11.43 -5.52
CA ASP A 128 -1.34 11.60 -5.59
C ASP A 128 -0.55 10.52 -4.85
N PHE A 129 -1.13 9.93 -3.80
CA PHE A 129 -0.51 8.78 -3.15
C PHE A 129 -0.41 7.62 -4.14
N PHE A 130 -1.48 7.31 -4.86
CA PHE A 130 -1.48 6.22 -5.83
C PHE A 130 -0.61 6.51 -7.07
N VAL A 131 -0.48 7.78 -7.48
CA VAL A 131 0.53 8.21 -8.47
C VAL A 131 1.96 7.91 -7.97
N ARG A 132 2.26 8.20 -6.70
CA ARG A 132 3.57 7.85 -6.12
C ARG A 132 3.77 6.34 -6.08
N ILE A 133 2.75 5.55 -5.77
CA ILE A 133 2.83 4.09 -5.75
C ILE A 133 3.10 3.53 -7.16
N SER A 134 2.40 3.99 -8.20
CA SER A 134 2.60 3.46 -9.56
C SER A 134 4.02 3.70 -10.07
N HIS A 135 4.63 4.84 -9.74
CA HIS A 135 6.02 5.13 -10.09
C HIS A 135 7.03 4.38 -9.23
N ALA A 136 6.74 4.20 -7.93
CA ALA A 136 7.70 3.60 -7.02
C ALA A 136 7.80 2.07 -7.16
N PHE A 137 6.72 1.42 -7.60
CA PHE A 137 6.61 -0.03 -7.64
C PHE A 137 6.27 -0.53 -9.05
N PRO A 138 7.20 -0.44 -10.01
CA PRO A 138 6.93 -0.75 -11.40
C PRO A 138 6.55 -2.22 -11.65
N LEU A 139 7.00 -3.16 -10.79
CA LEU A 139 6.67 -4.59 -10.90
C LEU A 139 5.54 -5.03 -9.94
N LEU A 140 4.74 -4.08 -9.43
CA LEU A 140 3.68 -4.38 -8.48
C LEU A 140 2.63 -5.32 -9.09
N ASN A 141 2.50 -6.50 -8.51
CA ASN A 141 1.56 -7.54 -8.93
C ASN A 141 0.33 -7.59 -8.02
N LYS A 142 0.50 -7.35 -6.72
CA LYS A 142 -0.56 -7.40 -5.73
C LYS A 142 -0.58 -6.17 -4.85
N LEU A 143 -1.73 -5.52 -4.78
CA LEU A 143 -1.99 -4.38 -3.90
C LEU A 143 -3.16 -4.69 -2.96
N ILE A 144 -2.89 -4.62 -1.66
CA ILE A 144 -3.91 -4.67 -0.61
C ILE A 144 -4.06 -3.27 -0.04
N LEU A 145 -5.27 -2.71 -0.16
CA LEU A 145 -5.61 -1.41 0.38
C LEU A 145 -6.40 -1.58 1.68
N MET A 146 -5.90 -0.99 2.75
CA MET A 146 -6.52 -1.03 4.09
C MET A 146 -6.71 0.38 4.61
N ASN A 147 -7.72 1.09 4.08
CA ASN A 147 -8.08 2.42 4.53
C ASN A 147 -9.59 2.61 4.49
N LYS A 148 -10.22 2.78 5.65
CA LYS A 148 -11.67 2.96 5.75
C LYS A 148 -12.11 4.43 5.62
N ASN A 149 -11.18 5.36 5.54
CA ASN A 149 -11.47 6.78 5.40
C ASN A 149 -11.69 7.10 3.93
N GLU A 150 -12.82 7.75 3.62
CA GLU A 150 -13.11 8.29 2.29
C GLU A 150 -12.09 9.39 1.94
N GLN A 151 -11.71 9.44 0.67
CA GLN A 151 -10.92 10.50 0.06
C GLN A 151 -11.60 11.85 0.26
N GLU A 152 -10.82 12.82 0.75
CA GLU A 152 -11.29 14.20 0.93
C GLU A 152 -11.42 14.89 -0.43
N GLU A 153 -10.44 14.65 -1.30
CA GLU A 153 -10.43 15.13 -2.68
C GLU A 153 -11.24 14.16 -3.54
N LYS A 154 -12.57 14.22 -3.43
CA LYS A 154 -13.43 13.53 -4.38
C LYS A 154 -13.08 14.08 -5.75
N LEU A 155 -12.60 13.21 -6.63
CA LEU A 155 -12.37 13.53 -8.03
C LEU A 155 -13.73 13.85 -8.66
N THR A 156 -14.22 15.07 -8.47
CA THR A 156 -15.43 15.58 -9.11
C THR A 156 -15.12 15.72 -10.59
N TYR A 157 -15.31 14.64 -11.35
CA TYR A 157 -15.35 14.67 -12.82
C TYR A 157 -16.61 15.38 -13.36
N GLN A 158 -17.26 16.21 -12.54
CA GLN A 158 -18.34 17.08 -12.95
C GLN A 158 -17.82 18.52 -13.03
N LYS A 159 -17.60 18.96 -14.28
CA LYS A 159 -17.55 20.37 -14.72
C LYS A 159 -16.41 21.20 -14.14
N ASN A 160 -15.27 21.18 -14.81
CA ASN A 160 -14.56 22.39 -15.24
C ASN A 160 -13.51 21.98 -16.29
N GLU A 161 -13.75 22.33 -17.56
CA GLU A 161 -12.89 21.98 -18.71
C GLU A 161 -11.50 22.66 -18.69
N HIS A 162 -11.11 23.30 -17.58
CA HIS A 162 -9.93 24.17 -17.53
C HIS A 162 -8.93 23.90 -16.41
N GLU A 163 -9.16 22.92 -15.53
CA GLU A 163 -8.17 22.60 -14.49
C GLU A 163 -7.75 21.13 -14.56
N GLN A 164 -6.53 20.97 -15.12
CA GLN A 164 -5.60 19.85 -14.99
C GLN A 164 -6.14 18.46 -15.30
N THR A 165 -5.73 17.98 -16.47
CA THR A 165 -5.60 16.56 -16.79
C THR A 165 -4.84 15.84 -15.67
N SER A 166 -5.55 15.29 -14.68
CA SER A 166 -4.93 14.31 -13.79
C SER A 166 -4.46 13.16 -14.67
N SER A 167 -3.15 12.91 -14.68
CA SER A 167 -2.57 11.84 -15.48
C SER A 167 -3.18 10.51 -15.05
N ILE A 168 -3.72 9.75 -16.00
CA ILE A 168 -4.22 8.39 -15.76
C ILE A 168 -3.13 7.59 -15.05
N ILE A 169 -3.44 7.01 -13.90
CA ILE A 169 -2.52 6.15 -13.16
C ILE A 169 -2.48 4.80 -13.86
N GLU A 170 -1.30 4.31 -14.24
CA GLU A 170 -1.17 2.98 -14.80
C GLU A 170 -0.44 2.04 -13.84
N PHE A 171 -1.05 0.88 -13.56
CA PHE A 171 -0.39 -0.23 -12.89
C PHE A 171 -0.23 -1.39 -13.87
N SER A 172 0.85 -1.36 -14.66
CA SER A 172 1.05 -2.25 -15.81
C SER A 172 1.10 -3.74 -15.46
N HIS A 173 1.48 -4.10 -14.23
CA HIS A 173 1.65 -5.50 -13.80
C HIS A 173 0.67 -5.95 -12.71
N LEU A 174 -0.25 -5.08 -12.27
CA LEU A 174 -1.12 -5.37 -11.14
C LEU A 174 -2.20 -6.38 -11.52
N MET A 175 -2.11 -7.57 -10.94
CA MET A 175 -3.03 -8.69 -11.18
C MET A 175 -4.08 -8.81 -10.08
N ILE A 176 -3.70 -8.48 -8.83
CA ILE A 176 -4.55 -8.68 -7.65
C ILE A 176 -4.79 -7.35 -6.95
N LEU A 177 -6.06 -6.96 -6.85
CA LEU A 177 -6.53 -5.83 -6.04
C LEU A 177 -7.39 -6.31 -4.88
N ASN A 178 -7.18 -5.74 -3.71
CA ASN A 178 -7.99 -6.04 -2.53
C ASN A 178 -8.48 -4.76 -1.82
N PHE A 179 -9.81 -4.63 -1.77
CA PHE A 179 -10.57 -3.54 -1.14
C PHE A 179 -11.45 -4.01 0.02
N THR A 180 -11.30 -5.25 0.53
CA THR A 180 -12.13 -5.81 1.61
C THR A 180 -12.22 -4.87 2.84
N ILE A 181 -11.13 -4.15 3.13
CA ILE A 181 -11.03 -3.21 4.26
C ILE A 181 -10.77 -1.78 3.77
N SER A 182 -11.45 -1.40 2.68
CA SER A 182 -11.35 -0.06 2.09
C SER A 182 -12.70 0.68 2.06
N ALA A 183 -12.65 2.00 1.96
CA ALA A 183 -13.80 2.82 1.55
C ALA A 183 -14.15 2.60 0.06
N LEU A 184 -15.37 2.97 -0.32
CA LEU A 184 -15.95 2.71 -1.65
C LEU A 184 -15.25 3.49 -2.78
N ASP A 185 -14.89 4.74 -2.52
CA ASP A 185 -14.26 5.66 -3.47
C ASP A 185 -12.92 5.16 -4.01
N TYR A 186 -12.16 4.40 -3.23
CA TYR A 186 -10.97 3.72 -3.74
C TYR A 186 -11.31 2.73 -4.87
N ALA A 187 -12.41 1.97 -4.73
CA ALA A 187 -12.86 1.08 -5.78
C ALA A 187 -13.37 1.89 -7.00
N GLU A 188 -14.03 3.04 -6.78
CA GLU A 188 -14.40 3.96 -7.86
C GLU A 188 -13.17 4.44 -8.64
N GLN A 189 -12.11 4.85 -7.93
CA GLN A 189 -10.86 5.33 -8.53
C GLN A 189 -10.14 4.23 -9.34
N PHE A 190 -9.97 3.04 -8.74
CA PHE A 190 -9.19 1.96 -9.36
C PHE A 190 -9.94 1.24 -10.48
N LEU A 191 -11.25 1.02 -10.32
CA LEU A 191 -12.01 0.28 -11.33
C LEU A 191 -12.33 1.16 -12.55
N SER A 192 -12.42 2.48 -12.39
CA SER A 192 -12.66 3.42 -13.50
C SER A 192 -11.44 3.55 -14.43
N ASP A 193 -11.60 3.18 -15.71
CA ASP A 193 -10.54 3.20 -16.72
C ASP A 193 -10.15 4.61 -17.19
N VAL A 194 -10.98 5.61 -16.90
CA VAL A 194 -10.67 7.02 -17.12
C VAL A 194 -9.75 7.60 -16.03
N ILE A 195 -9.54 6.88 -14.92
CA ILE A 195 -8.69 7.29 -13.80
C ILE A 195 -7.48 6.37 -13.65
N THR A 196 -7.72 5.06 -13.67
CA THR A 196 -6.70 4.04 -13.45
C THR A 196 -6.73 2.98 -14.54
N ARG A 197 -5.59 2.73 -15.17
CA ARG A 197 -5.41 1.63 -16.13
C ARG A 197 -4.85 0.40 -15.45
N LEU A 198 -5.61 -0.69 -15.55
CA LEU A 198 -5.26 -1.98 -14.98
C LEU A 198 -5.26 -3.06 -16.09
N PRO A 199 -4.21 -3.12 -16.93
CA PRO A 199 -4.18 -4.03 -18.08
C PRO A 199 -4.09 -5.51 -17.67
N CYS A 200 -3.53 -5.82 -16.50
CA CYS A 200 -3.30 -7.19 -16.03
C CYS A 200 -4.24 -7.66 -14.91
N LEU A 201 -5.22 -6.82 -14.51
CA LEU A 201 -6.11 -7.15 -13.40
C LEU A 201 -6.91 -8.42 -13.72
N ASN A 202 -6.78 -9.43 -12.85
CA ASN A 202 -7.50 -10.69 -13.01
C ASN A 202 -8.27 -11.11 -11.74
N THR A 203 -7.88 -10.61 -10.56
CA THR A 203 -8.46 -10.99 -9.28
C THR A 203 -8.82 -9.75 -8.47
N LEU A 204 -10.08 -9.68 -8.05
CA LEU A 204 -10.60 -8.60 -7.22
C LEU A 204 -11.19 -9.15 -5.93
N TYR A 205 -10.71 -8.64 -4.78
CA TYR A 205 -11.36 -8.81 -3.50
C TYR A 205 -12.12 -7.52 -3.16
N ILE A 206 -13.44 -7.62 -3.00
CA ILE A 206 -14.30 -6.46 -2.79
C ILE A 206 -15.60 -6.89 -2.10
N LYS A 207 -16.28 -5.98 -1.40
CA LYS A 207 -17.64 -6.26 -0.93
C LYS A 207 -18.60 -6.24 -2.11
N TYR A 208 -19.57 -7.14 -2.11
CA TYR A 208 -20.55 -7.22 -3.21
C TYR A 208 -21.31 -5.89 -3.41
N ILE A 209 -21.74 -5.26 -2.32
CA ILE A 209 -22.47 -3.99 -2.37
C ILE A 209 -21.62 -2.87 -2.99
N ASP A 210 -20.34 -2.79 -2.63
CA ASP A 210 -19.42 -1.78 -3.16
C ASP A 210 -19.25 -1.99 -4.67
N LEU A 211 -19.08 -3.24 -5.13
CA LEU A 211 -19.00 -3.56 -6.56
C LEU A 211 -20.28 -3.16 -7.32
N VAL A 212 -21.46 -3.43 -6.75
CA VAL A 212 -22.74 -3.01 -7.34
C VAL A 212 -22.83 -1.50 -7.46
N CYS A 213 -22.39 -0.74 -6.45
CA CYS A 213 -22.36 0.71 -6.45
C CYS A 213 -21.42 1.25 -7.55
N VAL A 214 -20.14 0.84 -7.56
CA VAL A 214 -19.14 1.33 -8.54
C VAL A 214 -19.55 1.02 -9.99
N THR A 215 -20.11 -0.17 -10.21
CA THR A 215 -20.54 -0.60 -11.54
C THR A 215 -21.92 -0.08 -11.92
N GLN A 216 -22.62 0.65 -11.04
CA GLN A 216 -23.99 1.12 -11.23
C GLN A 216 -24.93 -0.03 -11.65
N ASN A 217 -25.00 -1.08 -10.82
CA ASN A 217 -25.70 -2.33 -11.15
C ASN A 217 -25.21 -2.94 -12.48
N PHE A 218 -23.89 -2.96 -12.70
CA PHE A 218 -23.26 -3.58 -13.88
C PHE A 218 -23.63 -2.90 -15.21
N THR A 219 -23.78 -1.57 -15.21
CA THR A 219 -24.07 -0.77 -16.41
C THR A 219 -23.03 0.33 -16.71
N ASN A 220 -22.17 0.67 -15.75
CA ASN A 220 -21.14 1.69 -15.90
C ASN A 220 -20.02 1.23 -16.85
N ASN A 221 -19.86 1.89 -18.01
CA ASN A 221 -18.85 1.53 -18.99
C ASN A 221 -17.41 1.88 -18.56
N ALA A 222 -17.21 2.93 -17.76
CA ALA A 222 -15.86 3.32 -17.33
C ALA A 222 -15.23 2.25 -16.43
N ALA A 223 -16.02 1.67 -15.53
CA ALA A 223 -15.55 0.56 -14.71
C ALA A 223 -15.39 -0.76 -15.52
N ARG A 224 -16.11 -0.88 -16.64
CA ARG A 224 -16.20 -2.14 -17.40
C ARG A 224 -14.86 -2.52 -18.05
N ALA A 225 -14.07 -1.57 -18.53
CA ALA A 225 -12.83 -1.88 -19.24
C ALA A 225 -11.75 -2.52 -18.34
N ASN A 226 -11.72 -2.16 -17.05
CA ASN A 226 -10.88 -2.87 -16.08
C ASN A 226 -11.55 -4.17 -15.61
N CYS A 227 -12.85 -4.14 -15.35
CA CYS A 227 -13.60 -5.29 -14.84
C CYS A 227 -13.71 -6.45 -15.83
N SER A 228 -13.75 -6.20 -17.14
CA SER A 228 -13.95 -7.25 -18.16
C SER A 228 -12.80 -8.26 -18.23
N LYS A 229 -11.66 -7.94 -17.62
CA LYS A 229 -10.45 -8.77 -17.55
C LYS A 229 -10.46 -9.73 -16.34
N LEU A 230 -11.39 -9.53 -15.40
CA LEU A 230 -11.47 -10.30 -14.17
C LEU A 230 -11.85 -11.76 -14.44
N GLN A 231 -11.02 -12.66 -13.92
CA GLN A 231 -11.25 -14.12 -13.90
C GLN A 231 -11.76 -14.57 -12.54
N HIS A 232 -11.46 -13.81 -11.49
CA HIS A 232 -11.85 -14.12 -10.12
C HIS A 232 -12.35 -12.85 -9.41
N ILE A 233 -13.52 -12.98 -8.79
CA ILE A 233 -14.03 -11.99 -7.83
C ILE A 233 -14.31 -12.72 -6.53
N ILE A 234 -13.75 -12.20 -5.45
CA ILE A 234 -13.84 -12.79 -4.12
C ILE A 234 -14.59 -11.80 -3.24
N PHE A 235 -15.77 -12.22 -2.80
CA PHE A 235 -16.63 -11.44 -1.91
C PHE A 235 -16.49 -11.92 -0.47
N ASP A 236 -16.42 -10.98 0.49
CA ASP A 236 -16.51 -11.32 1.91
C ASP A 236 -17.88 -11.91 2.27
N SER A 237 -18.92 -11.50 1.53
CA SER A 237 -20.29 -12.00 1.65
C SER A 237 -20.92 -11.99 0.26
N PRO A 238 -20.86 -13.11 -0.48
CA PRO A 238 -21.43 -13.20 -1.82
C PRO A 238 -22.96 -13.16 -1.78
N PRO A 239 -23.61 -12.66 -2.84
CA PRO A 239 -25.07 -12.72 -2.94
C PRO A 239 -25.52 -14.16 -3.20
N THR A 240 -26.78 -14.45 -2.84
CA THR A 240 -27.42 -15.74 -3.17
C THR A 240 -27.65 -15.89 -4.68
N THR A 241 -27.94 -14.79 -5.37
CA THR A 241 -28.18 -14.74 -6.81
C THR A 241 -27.53 -13.50 -7.41
N TYR A 242 -26.92 -13.64 -8.58
CA TYR A 242 -26.39 -12.53 -9.35
C TYR A 242 -27.47 -11.96 -10.29
N PRO A 243 -27.49 -10.63 -10.53
CA PRO A 243 -28.37 -10.05 -11.54
C PRO A 243 -27.95 -10.48 -12.94
N GLU A 244 -28.87 -10.43 -13.89
CA GLU A 244 -28.69 -10.91 -15.27
C GLU A 244 -27.46 -10.28 -15.96
N ASN A 245 -27.24 -8.98 -15.74
CA ASN A 245 -26.11 -8.25 -16.34
C ASN A 245 -24.74 -8.61 -15.75
N PHE A 246 -24.68 -9.32 -14.62
CA PHE A 246 -23.42 -9.63 -13.94
C PHE A 246 -22.43 -10.36 -14.85
N TYR A 247 -22.87 -11.46 -15.47
CA TYR A 247 -21.99 -12.27 -16.34
C TYR A 247 -21.66 -11.57 -17.67
N HIS A 248 -22.51 -10.67 -18.15
CA HIS A 248 -22.21 -9.82 -19.31
C HIS A 248 -21.14 -8.76 -18.99
N TYR A 249 -21.07 -8.34 -17.73
CA TYR A 249 -20.11 -7.37 -17.23
C TYR A 249 -18.75 -8.00 -16.95
N PHE A 250 -18.73 -9.27 -16.52
CA PHE A 250 -17.53 -10.06 -16.24
C PHE A 250 -17.46 -11.33 -17.11
N PRO A 251 -17.19 -11.19 -18.42
CA PRO A 251 -17.28 -12.29 -19.38
C PRO A 251 -16.25 -13.41 -19.18
N LEU A 252 -15.19 -13.17 -18.41
CA LEU A 252 -14.12 -14.15 -18.14
C LEU A 252 -14.31 -14.91 -16.81
N LEU A 253 -15.36 -14.62 -16.05
CA LEU A 253 -15.68 -15.44 -14.88
C LEU A 253 -16.12 -16.82 -15.35
N CYS A 254 -15.37 -17.85 -14.97
CA CYS A 254 -15.81 -19.23 -15.17
C CYS A 254 -17.14 -19.42 -14.44
N SER A 255 -18.22 -19.65 -15.21
CA SER A 255 -19.46 -20.21 -14.67
C SER A 255 -19.13 -21.61 -14.14
N LYS A 256 -18.96 -21.75 -12.83
CA LYS A 256 -19.02 -23.06 -12.18
C LYS A 256 -20.45 -23.34 -11.76
#